data_AF-A0A8A8D7X9-F1
#
_entry.id   AF-A0A8A8D7X9-F1
#
_cell.length_a   1.000
_cell.length_b   1.000
_cell.length_c   1.000
_cell.angle_alpha   90.00
_cell.angle_beta   90.00
_cell.angle_gamma   90.00
#
_symmetry.space_group_name_H-M   'P 1'
#
loop_
_entity.id
_entity.type
_entity.pdbx_description
1 polymer ?
#
loop_
_entity_poly.entity_id
_entity_poly.type
_entity_poly.pdbx_seq_one_letter_code
_entity_poly.pdbx_strand_id
1 'polypeptide(L)'
;MICIPEWRKAILSCAVLVLPFVAGCGGGDDPGPINVPQCSGSACGPSGAETTPPVVAKLCPDALDYTTTYTGGAGSGEYVKVKFDTTKLTYQMQFIESSVPTSAGQVNNTRAGLTISGAFHHPTNLPTAEQNRCAFVLDSGATSDGAYAVTINRADPPMLFVGNGVVGGGIPGATIAFKGIDLGAPLPIGYVPSRTFDFYPFIGFIETETDFSKVAGNYNEVGIHLSPLGGGGQSAPGPIGWEPDVVNWNQTLNADGSCTITPGSDYSCQTTGTPWTLRKNADGSADNVFVSNGLPNAFGVLSYPIAGQGSSLILLASSQAKGIMIVGKLNGVRIPVVIRVGYTYVDATNLLASVADAEVGISMLSSTTAIAANSLKGGYIGATSASACGIVTSPGTTTFFPTAGPSFNPNVPHPELPGSFVNGTFLTEAGTCNDGTAVSTLAANYTSTLFQGNTAAFIDPQTSSVTSQFALDYTQATPGKIKVTATQDFNAKGANGNVAIFSKGDTGWLVTAGNVYAMVVNNKKVNPFFTVGAFVQ
;
A
#
# COMPACT_ATOMS: atom_id res chain seq x y z
N MET A 1 43.94 53.68 -29.51
CA MET A 1 44.32 52.90 -30.70
C MET A 1 44.11 51.43 -30.35
N ILE A 2 43.47 50.69 -31.27
CA ILE A 2 43.12 49.25 -31.24
C ILE A 2 41.69 48.93 -30.76
N CYS A 3 40.97 48.24 -31.65
CA CYS A 3 39.54 47.92 -31.69
C CYS A 3 39.21 46.53 -31.08
N ILE A 4 38.05 46.44 -30.38
CA ILE A 4 36.89 45.47 -30.43
C ILE A 4 37.15 44.06 -31.08
N PRO A 5 36.58 42.88 -30.64
CA PRO A 5 35.21 42.64 -30.14
C PRO A 5 34.90 41.58 -29.02
N GLU A 6 33.66 41.71 -28.49
CA GLU A 6 32.64 40.68 -28.18
C GLU A 6 32.90 39.53 -27.18
N TRP A 7 32.39 39.70 -25.95
CA TRP A 7 31.91 38.56 -25.14
C TRP A 7 30.78 39.00 -24.20
N ARG A 8 29.53 38.88 -24.65
CA ARG A 8 28.35 38.85 -23.77
C ARG A 8 27.33 37.84 -24.29
N LYS A 9 27.42 36.61 -23.77
CA LYS A 9 26.31 35.66 -23.77
C LYS A 9 26.21 35.00 -22.39
N ALA A 10 24.96 34.84 -21.96
CA ALA A 10 24.46 33.94 -20.93
C ALA A 10 24.73 34.30 -19.44
N ILE A 11 23.89 35.17 -18.89
CA ILE A 11 23.34 34.94 -17.53
C ILE A 11 21.85 35.26 -17.59
N LEU A 12 21.03 34.23 -17.78
CA LEU A 12 19.60 34.26 -17.49
C LEU A 12 19.13 32.82 -17.28
N SER A 13 18.94 32.40 -16.02
CA SER A 13 17.91 31.44 -15.57
C SER A 13 18.23 30.91 -14.19
N CYS A 14 17.36 31.22 -13.22
CA CYS A 14 16.86 30.32 -12.19
C CYS A 14 15.86 31.10 -11.33
N ALA A 15 14.68 31.34 -11.88
CA ALA A 15 13.49 31.64 -11.08
C ALA A 15 12.58 30.41 -11.17
N VAL A 16 12.63 29.58 -10.13
CA VAL A 16 11.68 28.47 -9.95
C VAL A 16 10.33 29.12 -9.60
N LEU A 17 9.43 29.20 -10.57
CA LEU A 17 8.05 29.61 -10.34
C LEU A 17 7.31 28.45 -9.66
N VAL A 18 7.17 28.54 -8.34
CA VAL A 18 6.22 27.76 -7.55
C VAL A 18 4.83 28.27 -7.92
N LEU A 19 4.06 27.48 -8.68
CA LEU A 19 2.64 27.74 -8.91
C LEU A 19 1.86 27.28 -7.67
N PRO A 20 1.11 28.17 -6.98
CA PRO A 20 0.20 27.74 -5.93
C PRO A 20 -0.98 26.99 -6.56
N PHE A 21 -1.27 25.79 -6.05
CA PHE A 21 -2.58 25.15 -6.22
C PHE A 21 -3.63 26.03 -5.54
N VAL A 22 -4.21 26.98 -6.28
CA VAL A 22 -5.37 27.75 -5.80
C VAL A 22 -6.60 26.89 -6.06
N ALA A 23 -7.05 26.18 -5.02
CA ALA A 23 -8.37 25.56 -5.01
C ALA A 23 -9.41 26.70 -4.95
N GLY A 24 -10.08 26.97 -6.08
CA GLY A 24 -11.25 27.82 -6.10
C GLY A 24 -12.44 27.09 -5.50
N CYS A 25 -12.92 27.54 -4.34
CA CYS A 25 -14.25 27.18 -3.84
C CYS A 25 -15.31 27.70 -4.83
N GLY A 26 -16.07 26.80 -5.43
CA GLY A 26 -17.27 27.12 -6.19
C GLY A 26 -18.26 25.97 -6.08
N GLY A 27 -19.09 26.00 -5.05
CA GLY A 27 -20.29 25.16 -4.98
C GLY A 27 -21.27 25.62 -6.05
N GLY A 28 -21.42 24.81 -7.08
CA GLY A 28 -22.43 24.91 -8.12
C GLY A 28 -22.62 23.52 -8.70
N ASP A 29 -23.86 23.05 -8.71
CA ASP A 29 -24.22 21.78 -9.34
C ASP A 29 -23.78 21.82 -10.82
N ASP A 30 -23.09 20.76 -11.25
CA ASP A 30 -22.39 20.55 -12.53
C ASP A 30 -20.92 21.05 -12.60
N PRO A 31 -20.00 20.28 -13.23
CA PRO A 31 -18.62 20.72 -13.42
C PRO A 31 -18.60 21.90 -14.42
N GLY A 32 -18.63 23.11 -13.88
CA GLY A 32 -18.30 24.32 -14.62
C GLY A 32 -16.81 24.32 -15.03
N PRO A 33 -16.45 24.97 -16.14
CA PRO A 33 -15.09 24.98 -16.67
C PRO A 33 -14.08 25.48 -15.63
N ILE A 34 -12.90 24.83 -15.58
CA ILE A 34 -11.70 25.43 -14.97
C ILE A 34 -11.32 26.60 -15.86
N ASN A 35 -11.77 27.80 -15.49
CA ASN A 35 -11.38 29.01 -16.18
C ASN A 35 -9.93 29.32 -15.79
N VAL A 36 -8.97 28.84 -16.59
CA VAL A 36 -7.59 29.31 -16.53
C VAL A 36 -7.64 30.82 -16.77
N PRO A 37 -7.11 31.68 -15.88
CA PRO A 37 -7.14 33.12 -16.10
C PRO A 37 -6.58 33.44 -17.49
N GLN A 38 -7.44 33.89 -18.38
CA GLN A 38 -7.04 34.33 -19.71
C GLN A 38 -6.04 35.48 -19.53
N CYS A 39 -4.90 35.37 -20.21
CA CYS A 39 -3.95 36.46 -20.30
C CYS A 39 -4.70 37.74 -20.75
N SER A 40 -4.72 38.76 -19.90
CA SER A 40 -5.25 40.07 -20.25
C SER A 40 -4.09 41.04 -20.45
N GLY A 41 -3.88 41.45 -21.70
CA GLY A 41 -2.84 42.39 -22.10
C GLY A 41 -2.67 42.43 -23.62
N SER A 42 -2.16 43.55 -24.15
CA SER A 42 -1.95 43.79 -25.58
C SER A 42 -0.89 42.88 -26.25
N ALA A 43 -0.39 41.87 -25.54
CA ALA A 43 0.61 40.90 -26.00
C ALA A 43 0.03 39.50 -26.29
N CYS A 44 -1.27 39.27 -26.08
CA CYS A 44 -1.91 37.97 -26.26
C CYS A 44 -2.76 37.94 -27.55
N GLY A 45 -2.50 36.97 -28.43
CA GLY A 45 -3.22 36.78 -29.71
C GLY A 45 -4.65 36.24 -29.50
N PRO A 46 -5.53 36.28 -30.52
CA PRO A 46 -6.93 35.89 -30.37
C PRO A 46 -7.08 34.37 -30.18
N SER A 47 -7.50 33.95 -28.99
CA SER A 47 -7.97 32.58 -28.73
C SER A 47 -9.50 32.56 -28.81
N GLY A 48 -10.06 31.75 -29.71
CA GLY A 48 -11.50 31.58 -29.89
C GLY A 48 -12.17 30.86 -28.70
N ALA A 49 -13.48 31.05 -28.54
CA ALA A 49 -14.28 30.40 -27.51
C ALA A 49 -14.34 28.88 -27.72
N GLU A 50 -14.09 28.08 -26.68
CA GLU A 50 -14.42 26.65 -26.68
C GLU A 50 -15.95 26.47 -26.71
N THR A 51 -16.47 25.80 -27.74
CA THR A 51 -17.92 25.59 -27.95
C THR A 51 -18.36 24.13 -27.75
N THR A 52 -17.58 23.31 -27.05
CA THR A 52 -17.95 21.90 -26.81
C THR A 52 -18.40 21.74 -25.36
N PRO A 53 -19.67 21.38 -25.08
CA PRO A 53 -20.10 21.03 -23.73
C PRO A 53 -19.25 19.84 -23.21
N PRO A 54 -18.76 19.87 -21.96
CA PRO A 54 -17.97 18.78 -21.42
C PRO A 54 -18.80 17.50 -21.32
N VAL A 55 -18.34 16.43 -21.95
CA VAL A 55 -18.88 15.09 -21.72
C VAL A 55 -18.51 14.70 -20.29
N VAL A 56 -19.49 14.45 -19.41
CA VAL A 56 -19.22 13.85 -18.10
C VAL A 56 -18.58 12.48 -18.35
N ALA A 57 -17.28 12.38 -18.10
CA ALA A 57 -16.56 11.12 -18.21
C ALA A 57 -17.11 10.18 -17.13
N LYS A 58 -17.79 9.12 -17.56
CA LYS A 58 -18.31 8.09 -16.66
C LYS A 58 -17.15 7.32 -16.05
N LEU A 59 -17.08 7.27 -14.72
CA LEU A 59 -15.96 6.70 -13.97
C LEU A 59 -16.16 5.20 -13.70
N CYS A 60 -17.40 4.78 -13.48
CA CYS A 60 -17.75 3.39 -13.16
C CYS A 60 -18.95 2.86 -13.96
N PRO A 61 -19.16 1.54 -14.03
CA PRO A 61 -20.35 0.94 -14.67
C PRO A 61 -21.67 1.53 -14.14
N ASP A 62 -22.74 1.53 -14.95
CA ASP A 62 -24.05 2.07 -14.51
C ASP A 62 -24.65 1.26 -13.37
N ALA A 63 -24.47 -0.06 -13.44
CA ALA A 63 -24.95 -0.99 -12.46
C ALA A 63 -23.99 -2.16 -12.30
N LEU A 64 -24.04 -2.79 -11.12
CA LEU A 64 -23.41 -4.06 -10.80
C LEU A 64 -24.48 -4.97 -10.20
N ASP A 65 -24.42 -6.27 -10.48
CA ASP A 65 -25.45 -7.26 -10.14
C ASP A 65 -24.85 -8.61 -9.68
N TYR A 66 -23.72 -8.56 -8.96
CA TYR A 66 -22.91 -9.72 -8.54
C TYR A 66 -22.27 -10.58 -9.65
N THR A 67 -22.47 -10.24 -10.93
CA THR A 67 -21.77 -10.93 -12.03
C THR A 67 -20.30 -10.50 -12.13
N THR A 68 -20.01 -9.25 -11.77
CA THR A 68 -18.65 -8.70 -11.78
C THR A 68 -17.94 -9.04 -10.47
N THR A 69 -16.78 -9.71 -10.58
CA THR A 69 -15.94 -10.09 -9.45
C THR A 69 -14.63 -9.31 -9.50
N TYR A 70 -14.34 -8.55 -8.46
CA TYR A 70 -13.02 -7.93 -8.30
C TYR A 70 -12.15 -8.86 -7.45
N THR A 71 -11.03 -9.28 -8.01
CA THR A 71 -10.05 -10.16 -7.37
C THR A 71 -8.89 -9.28 -6.91
N GLY A 72 -8.61 -9.26 -5.60
CA GLY A 72 -7.69 -8.29 -5.04
C GLY A 72 -7.03 -8.72 -3.74
N GLY A 73 -6.13 -7.88 -3.26
CA GLY A 73 -5.39 -8.09 -2.02
C GLY A 73 -5.50 -6.89 -1.10
N ALA A 74 -5.43 -7.13 0.21
CA ALA A 74 -5.42 -6.09 1.23
C ALA A 74 -4.10 -6.01 2.00
N GLY A 75 -3.82 -4.85 2.58
CA GLY A 75 -2.66 -4.60 3.44
C GLY A 75 -2.63 -5.43 4.73
N SER A 76 -3.76 -6.02 5.12
CA SER A 76 -3.86 -7.07 6.16
C SER A 76 -3.33 -8.43 5.71
N GLY A 77 -2.79 -8.56 4.49
CA GLY A 77 -2.38 -9.85 3.96
C GLY A 77 -3.56 -10.75 3.58
N GLU A 78 -4.72 -10.16 3.28
CA GLU A 78 -5.93 -10.90 2.91
C GLU A 78 -6.11 -10.93 1.40
N TYR A 79 -6.27 -12.14 0.85
CA TYR A 79 -6.66 -12.35 -0.53
C TYR A 79 -8.18 -12.40 -0.60
N VAL A 80 -8.79 -11.42 -1.30
CA VAL A 80 -10.23 -11.17 -1.24
C VAL A 80 -10.84 -11.10 -2.64
N LYS A 81 -12.04 -11.65 -2.76
CA LYS A 81 -12.94 -11.39 -3.90
C LYS A 81 -14.13 -10.57 -3.43
N VAL A 82 -14.41 -9.45 -4.10
CA VAL A 82 -15.55 -8.58 -3.78
C VAL A 82 -16.47 -8.42 -4.98
N LYS A 83 -17.78 -8.35 -4.70
CA LYS A 83 -18.85 -8.17 -5.68
C LYS A 83 -19.89 -7.21 -5.12
N PHE A 84 -20.58 -6.49 -5.99
CA PHE A 84 -21.61 -5.52 -5.61
C PHE A 84 -22.91 -5.75 -6.39
N ASP A 85 -24.02 -5.42 -5.75
CA ASP A 85 -25.35 -5.26 -6.33
C ASP A 85 -25.84 -3.84 -6.04
N THR A 86 -25.78 -2.96 -7.05
CA THR A 86 -26.15 -1.55 -6.94
C THR A 86 -27.66 -1.32 -6.94
N THR A 87 -28.45 -2.32 -7.35
CA THR A 87 -29.91 -2.23 -7.26
C THR A 87 -30.38 -2.51 -5.83
N LYS A 88 -29.75 -3.49 -5.18
CA LYS A 88 -30.07 -3.86 -3.80
C LYS A 88 -29.26 -3.08 -2.75
N LEU A 89 -28.24 -2.34 -3.17
CA LEU A 89 -27.28 -1.68 -2.27
C LEU A 89 -26.62 -2.69 -1.31
N THR A 90 -26.20 -3.83 -1.87
CA THR A 90 -25.56 -4.92 -1.11
C THR A 90 -24.26 -5.36 -1.75
N TYR A 91 -23.35 -5.88 -0.94
CA TYR A 91 -22.09 -6.44 -1.40
C TYR A 91 -21.86 -7.85 -0.86
N GLN A 92 -21.01 -8.59 -1.54
CA GLN A 92 -20.47 -9.86 -1.10
C GLN A 92 -18.95 -9.79 -1.08
N MET A 93 -18.34 -10.29 -0.01
CA MET A 93 -16.90 -10.33 0.14
C MET A 93 -16.49 -11.72 0.63
N GLN A 94 -15.60 -12.35 -0.12
CA GLN A 94 -15.04 -13.65 0.18
C GLN A 94 -13.56 -13.51 0.55
N PHE A 95 -13.21 -13.94 1.75
CA PHE A 95 -11.83 -14.00 2.24
C PHE A 95 -11.25 -15.35 1.83
N ILE A 96 -10.51 -15.38 0.72
CA ILE A 96 -9.96 -16.63 0.18
C ILE A 96 -8.79 -17.12 1.04
N GLU A 97 -7.88 -16.22 1.40
CA GLU A 97 -6.82 -16.44 2.38
C GLU A 97 -6.81 -15.26 3.34
N SER A 98 -6.61 -15.51 4.64
CA SER A 98 -6.56 -14.46 5.66
C SER A 98 -5.89 -14.99 6.93
N SER A 99 -4.96 -14.23 7.47
CA SER A 99 -4.41 -14.41 8.82
C SER A 99 -5.20 -13.67 9.90
N VAL A 100 -6.17 -12.85 9.50
CA VAL A 100 -6.95 -12.01 10.42
C VAL A 100 -7.91 -12.89 11.23
N PRO A 101 -7.80 -12.89 12.57
CA PRO A 101 -8.70 -13.65 13.43
C PRO A 101 -10.16 -13.20 13.29
N THR A 102 -11.10 -14.13 13.44
CA THR A 102 -12.55 -13.81 13.53
C THR A 102 -12.92 -13.10 14.83
N SER A 103 -12.05 -13.17 15.85
CA SER A 103 -12.21 -12.53 17.15
C SER A 103 -10.85 -12.23 17.78
N ALA A 104 -10.76 -11.15 18.56
CA ALA A 104 -9.53 -10.77 19.24
C ALA A 104 -9.14 -11.79 20.33
N GLY A 105 -7.83 -11.97 20.56
CA GLY A 105 -7.31 -12.83 21.63
C GLY A 105 -7.02 -14.28 21.21
N GLN A 106 -7.24 -14.63 19.94
CA GLN A 106 -6.96 -15.94 19.37
C GLN A 106 -6.34 -15.82 17.97
N VAL A 107 -5.70 -16.89 17.50
CA VAL A 107 -4.96 -16.91 16.22
C VAL A 107 -5.34 -18.06 15.28
N ASN A 108 -6.02 -19.10 15.76
CA ASN A 108 -6.31 -20.30 14.96
C ASN A 108 -7.54 -20.15 14.06
N ASN A 109 -8.55 -19.40 14.49
CA ASN A 109 -9.80 -19.21 13.74
C ASN A 109 -9.73 -17.89 12.98
N THR A 110 -9.39 -17.94 11.69
CA THR A 110 -9.25 -16.76 10.84
C THR A 110 -10.45 -16.58 9.91
N ARG A 111 -10.48 -15.46 9.19
CA ARG A 111 -11.50 -15.22 8.16
C ARG A 111 -11.34 -16.10 6.92
N ALA A 112 -10.25 -16.86 6.79
CA ALA A 112 -9.99 -17.67 5.60
C ALA A 112 -11.15 -18.63 5.30
N GLY A 113 -11.61 -18.62 4.05
CA GLY A 113 -12.76 -19.39 3.57
C GLY A 113 -14.13 -18.77 3.86
N LEU A 114 -14.23 -17.70 4.64
CA LEU A 114 -15.51 -17.07 4.96
C LEU A 114 -16.01 -16.19 3.82
N THR A 115 -17.34 -16.16 3.65
CA THR A 115 -18.03 -15.19 2.79
C THR A 115 -19.01 -14.40 3.62
N ILE A 116 -18.90 -13.06 3.56
CA ILE A 116 -19.85 -12.14 4.18
C ILE A 116 -20.73 -11.49 3.12
N SER A 117 -21.97 -11.21 3.50
CA SER A 117 -22.89 -10.33 2.77
C SER A 117 -23.25 -9.15 3.64
N GLY A 118 -23.34 -7.96 3.05
CA GLY A 118 -23.58 -6.72 3.78
C GLY A 118 -24.27 -5.66 2.95
N ALA A 119 -24.73 -4.61 3.62
CA ALA A 119 -25.27 -3.42 2.98
C ALA A 119 -24.17 -2.38 2.74
N PHE A 120 -24.35 -1.53 1.73
CA PHE A 120 -23.56 -0.33 1.53
C PHE A 120 -24.48 0.84 1.17
N HIS A 121 -23.96 2.06 1.24
CA HIS A 121 -24.59 3.23 0.64
C HIS A 121 -23.59 4.04 -0.20
N HIS A 122 -24.13 4.85 -1.10
CA HIS A 122 -23.34 5.86 -1.80
C HIS A 122 -23.21 7.10 -0.90
N PRO A 123 -22.01 7.67 -0.73
CA PRO A 123 -21.86 8.94 -0.04
C PRO A 123 -22.55 10.06 -0.82
N THR A 124 -22.77 11.20 -0.17
CA THR A 124 -23.35 12.41 -0.78
C THR A 124 -22.43 13.62 -0.67
N ASN A 125 -21.23 13.41 -0.14
CA ASN A 125 -20.30 14.46 0.26
C ASN A 125 -18.95 14.38 -0.47
N LEU A 126 -18.83 13.53 -1.50
CA LEU A 126 -17.71 13.61 -2.44
C LEU A 126 -17.94 14.77 -3.44
N PRO A 127 -16.87 15.33 -4.04
CA PRO A 127 -16.92 16.54 -4.84
C PRO A 127 -17.87 16.50 -6.03
N THR A 128 -18.14 15.33 -6.61
CA THR A 128 -19.07 15.18 -7.72
C THR A 128 -20.09 14.07 -7.50
N ALA A 129 -21.26 14.20 -8.15
CA ALA A 129 -22.29 13.15 -8.15
C ALA A 129 -21.77 11.83 -8.71
N GLU A 130 -20.89 11.88 -9.71
CA GLU A 130 -20.28 10.68 -10.29
C GLU A 130 -19.30 10.00 -9.32
N GLN A 131 -18.50 10.77 -8.58
CA GLN A 131 -17.66 10.21 -7.51
C GLN A 131 -18.51 9.57 -6.41
N ASN A 132 -19.60 10.23 -5.99
CA ASN A 132 -20.56 9.67 -5.04
C ASN A 132 -21.15 8.34 -5.53
N ARG A 133 -21.58 8.28 -6.81
CA ARG A 133 -22.13 7.07 -7.43
C ARG A 133 -21.12 5.93 -7.51
N CYS A 134 -19.85 6.24 -7.67
CA CYS A 134 -18.78 5.24 -7.80
C CYS A 134 -18.11 4.85 -6.47
N ALA A 135 -18.55 5.44 -5.36
CA ALA A 135 -18.08 5.11 -4.01
C ALA A 135 -19.11 4.29 -3.24
N PHE A 136 -18.63 3.29 -2.49
CA PHE A 136 -19.41 2.28 -1.79
C PHE A 136 -18.96 2.26 -0.32
N VAL A 137 -19.72 2.93 0.55
CA VAL A 137 -19.44 2.96 1.99
C VAL A 137 -20.11 1.76 2.65
N LEU A 138 -19.31 0.88 3.26
CA LEU A 138 -19.81 -0.37 3.82
C LEU A 138 -20.50 -0.13 5.17
N ASP A 139 -21.71 -0.64 5.32
CA ASP A 139 -22.53 -0.44 6.52
C ASP A 139 -22.50 -1.63 7.48
N SER A 140 -22.44 -2.83 6.93
CA SER A 140 -22.52 -4.09 7.67
C SER A 140 -21.87 -5.21 6.88
N GLY A 141 -21.71 -6.39 7.49
CA GLY A 141 -21.27 -7.59 6.79
C GLY A 141 -21.26 -8.78 7.74
N ALA A 142 -21.92 -9.87 7.37
CA ALA A 142 -21.94 -11.09 8.17
C ALA A 142 -22.00 -12.35 7.30
N THR A 143 -21.55 -13.47 7.85
CA THR A 143 -21.76 -14.79 7.26
C THR A 143 -23.24 -15.16 7.32
N SER A 144 -23.70 -16.01 6.40
CA SER A 144 -25.12 -16.39 6.31
C SER A 144 -25.65 -17.12 7.55
N ASP A 145 -24.77 -17.79 8.28
CA ASP A 145 -25.07 -18.48 9.55
C ASP A 145 -24.96 -17.56 10.78
N GLY A 146 -24.53 -16.31 10.61
CA GLY A 146 -24.30 -15.35 11.69
C GLY A 146 -23.11 -15.68 12.60
N ALA A 147 -22.30 -16.69 12.28
CA ALA A 147 -21.15 -17.08 13.09
C ALA A 147 -20.04 -16.01 13.12
N TYR A 148 -19.99 -15.16 12.09
CA TYR A 148 -19.03 -14.08 11.99
C TYR A 148 -19.69 -12.81 11.42
N ALA A 149 -19.37 -11.66 12.01
CA ALA A 149 -19.75 -10.34 11.51
C ALA A 149 -18.58 -9.37 11.62
N VAL A 150 -18.42 -8.51 10.63
CA VAL A 150 -17.41 -7.44 10.66
C VAL A 150 -17.86 -6.34 11.63
N THR A 151 -16.89 -5.72 12.30
CA THR A 151 -17.13 -4.49 13.05
C THR A 151 -16.84 -3.30 12.15
N ILE A 152 -17.79 -2.37 12.02
CA ILE A 152 -17.64 -1.15 11.22
C ILE A 152 -17.60 0.04 12.16
N ASN A 153 -16.49 0.78 12.15
CA ASN A 153 -16.42 2.08 12.78
C ASN A 153 -17.19 3.10 11.92
N ARG A 154 -18.33 3.58 12.41
CA ARG A 154 -19.19 4.51 11.66
C ARG A 154 -18.57 5.90 11.48
N ALA A 155 -17.60 6.28 12.31
CA ALA A 155 -16.88 7.54 12.17
C ALA A 155 -15.81 7.48 11.06
N ASP A 156 -15.36 6.28 10.71
CA ASP A 156 -14.36 6.03 9.67
C ASP A 156 -14.66 4.70 8.95
N PRO A 157 -15.78 4.62 8.21
CA PRO A 157 -16.23 3.37 7.63
C PRO A 157 -15.34 2.97 6.44
N PRO A 158 -15.16 1.66 6.19
CA PRO A 158 -14.52 1.20 4.97
C PRO A 158 -15.29 1.71 3.74
N MET A 159 -14.60 2.41 2.86
CA MET A 159 -15.10 2.91 1.58
C MET A 159 -14.32 2.29 0.43
N LEU A 160 -15.04 1.80 -0.57
CA LEU A 160 -14.49 1.24 -1.81
C LEU A 160 -14.89 2.12 -3.00
N PHE A 161 -13.94 2.40 -3.88
CA PHE A 161 -14.12 3.19 -5.09
C PHE A 161 -13.98 2.28 -6.30
N VAL A 162 -15.02 2.18 -7.10
CA VAL A 162 -15.05 1.38 -8.32
C VAL A 162 -14.81 2.29 -9.51
N GLY A 163 -13.97 1.87 -10.46
CA GLY A 163 -13.84 2.55 -11.74
C GLY A 163 -12.92 1.83 -12.70
N ASN A 164 -13.16 1.94 -14.01
CA ASN A 164 -12.29 1.39 -15.05
C ASN A 164 -11.87 -0.09 -14.87
N GLY A 165 -12.69 -0.96 -14.25
CA GLY A 165 -12.33 -2.37 -14.02
C GLY A 165 -11.39 -2.61 -12.83
N VAL A 166 -11.16 -1.60 -12.00
CA VAL A 166 -10.46 -1.69 -10.72
C VAL A 166 -11.38 -1.23 -9.59
N VAL A 167 -11.17 -1.79 -8.41
CA VAL A 167 -11.72 -1.29 -7.15
C VAL A 167 -10.56 -1.02 -6.21
N GLY A 168 -10.54 0.14 -5.57
CA GLY A 168 -9.55 0.50 -4.55
C GLY A 168 -10.26 1.04 -3.32
N GLY A 169 -9.58 1.07 -2.17
CA GLY A 169 -10.13 1.65 -0.94
C GLY A 169 -9.85 0.79 0.28
N GLY A 170 -10.85 0.56 1.12
CA GLY A 170 -10.70 -0.20 2.37
C GLY A 170 -11.66 -1.38 2.48
N ILE A 171 -11.17 -2.52 2.99
CA ILE A 171 -12.01 -3.64 3.46
C ILE A 171 -12.16 -3.61 4.98
N PRO A 172 -13.22 -4.20 5.57
CA PRO A 172 -13.47 -4.12 7.00
C PRO A 172 -12.30 -4.58 7.87
N GLY A 173 -11.94 -3.76 8.85
CA GLY A 173 -10.84 -4.00 9.77
C GLY A 173 -11.17 -5.01 10.86
N ALA A 174 -10.27 -5.17 11.83
CA ALA A 174 -10.41 -6.12 12.94
C ALA A 174 -9.71 -5.60 14.20
N THR A 175 -10.08 -6.15 15.36
CA THR A 175 -9.19 -6.10 16.52
C THR A 175 -8.33 -7.36 16.54
N ILE A 176 -7.02 -7.17 16.52
CA ILE A 176 -6.03 -8.24 16.61
C ILE A 176 -5.32 -8.14 17.96
N ALA A 177 -5.20 -9.26 18.65
CA ALA A 177 -4.49 -9.37 19.92
C ALA A 177 -4.17 -10.84 20.17
N PHE A 178 -3.05 -11.14 20.81
CA PHE A 178 -2.76 -12.47 21.31
C PHE A 178 -1.94 -12.37 22.59
N LYS A 179 -2.37 -13.07 23.65
CA LYS A 179 -1.69 -13.02 24.96
C LYS A 179 -0.34 -13.74 24.98
N GLY A 180 0.00 -14.45 23.91
CA GLY A 180 1.16 -15.32 23.86
C GLY A 180 0.97 -16.63 24.62
N ILE A 181 1.91 -17.54 24.46
CA ILE A 181 2.00 -18.81 25.17
C ILE A 181 2.85 -18.58 26.43
N ASP A 182 2.26 -18.82 27.59
CA ASP A 182 2.98 -18.73 28.87
C ASP A 182 3.78 -20.02 29.12
N LEU A 183 5.10 -19.90 29.15
CA LEU A 183 6.04 -20.97 29.49
C LEU A 183 6.74 -20.74 30.84
N GLY A 184 6.24 -19.83 31.68
CA GLY A 184 6.90 -19.43 32.93
C GLY A 184 8.09 -18.49 32.75
N ALA A 185 8.21 -17.85 31.58
CA ALA A 185 9.21 -16.81 31.29
C ALA A 185 8.66 -15.40 31.58
N PRO A 186 9.51 -14.36 31.73
CA PRO A 186 9.05 -13.00 32.03
C PRO A 186 8.13 -12.38 30.97
N LEU A 187 8.22 -12.84 29.72
CA LEU A 187 7.36 -12.45 28.60
C LEU A 187 6.80 -13.70 27.92
N PRO A 188 5.47 -13.76 27.68
CA PRO A 188 4.86 -14.88 26.98
C PRO A 188 5.29 -14.89 25.50
N ILE A 189 5.51 -16.10 24.98
CA ILE A 189 6.05 -16.30 23.64
C ILE A 189 4.97 -16.00 22.59
N GLY A 190 5.34 -15.26 21.54
CA GLY A 190 4.42 -14.91 20.45
C GLY A 190 3.37 -13.85 20.83
N TYR A 191 3.58 -13.10 21.90
CA TYR A 191 2.69 -12.01 22.31
C TYR A 191 2.44 -11.00 21.18
N VAL A 192 1.18 -10.60 21.00
CA VAL A 192 0.76 -9.53 20.06
C VAL A 192 -0.06 -8.51 20.85
N PRO A 193 0.43 -7.26 21.01
CA PRO A 193 -0.32 -6.20 21.65
C PRO A 193 -1.68 -5.99 20.98
N SER A 194 -2.70 -5.65 21.77
CA SER A 194 -4.03 -5.43 21.19
C SER A 194 -4.03 -4.17 20.33
N ARG A 195 -4.58 -4.29 19.12
CA ARG A 195 -4.80 -3.16 18.22
C ARG A 195 -6.08 -3.34 17.43
N THR A 196 -6.80 -2.24 17.23
CA THR A 196 -8.00 -2.19 16.39
C THR A 196 -7.69 -1.43 15.11
N PHE A 197 -8.08 -2.02 13.99
CA PHE A 197 -8.03 -1.43 12.66
C PHE A 197 -9.46 -1.12 12.23
N ASP A 198 -9.72 0.11 11.79
CA ASP A 198 -11.02 0.49 11.24
C ASP A 198 -11.25 -0.20 9.89
N PHE A 199 -10.21 -0.22 9.04
CA PHE A 199 -10.20 -0.91 7.75
C PHE A 199 -8.77 -1.17 7.26
N TYR A 200 -8.62 -2.07 6.30
CA TYR A 200 -7.36 -2.37 5.64
C TYR A 200 -7.34 -1.88 4.19
N PRO A 201 -6.26 -1.21 3.71
CA PRO A 201 -6.13 -0.79 2.33
C PRO A 201 -6.28 -1.98 1.38
N PHE A 202 -7.01 -1.80 0.28
CA PHE A 202 -7.35 -2.86 -0.66
C PHE A 202 -7.32 -2.35 -2.10
N ILE A 203 -6.90 -3.21 -3.01
CA ILE A 203 -7.04 -3.02 -4.45
C ILE A 203 -7.37 -4.35 -5.13
N GLY A 204 -8.30 -4.33 -6.08
CA GLY A 204 -8.71 -5.51 -6.84
C GLY A 204 -9.13 -5.19 -8.26
N PHE A 205 -9.08 -6.21 -9.12
CA PHE A 205 -9.26 -6.08 -10.56
C PHE A 205 -10.32 -7.06 -11.07
N ILE A 206 -11.09 -6.65 -12.08
CA ILE A 206 -12.06 -7.56 -12.74
C ILE A 206 -11.38 -8.60 -13.62
N GLU A 207 -10.20 -8.27 -14.14
CA GLU A 207 -9.42 -9.12 -15.01
C GLU A 207 -7.99 -9.28 -14.48
N THR A 208 -7.49 -10.51 -14.52
CA THR A 208 -6.11 -10.82 -14.12
C THR A 208 -5.35 -11.59 -15.21
N GLU A 209 -4.03 -11.52 -15.17
CA GLU A 209 -3.11 -12.34 -15.97
C GLU A 209 -2.85 -13.67 -15.25
N THR A 210 -2.90 -14.77 -16.00
CA THR A 210 -2.72 -16.13 -15.46
C THR A 210 -1.51 -16.84 -16.06
N ASP A 211 -0.86 -16.23 -17.05
CA ASP A 211 0.38 -16.70 -17.65
C ASP A 211 1.58 -15.98 -17.04
N PHE A 212 2.32 -16.66 -16.16
CA PHE A 212 3.47 -16.09 -15.47
C PHE A 212 4.61 -15.70 -16.42
N SER A 213 4.70 -16.32 -17.61
CA SER A 213 5.73 -15.95 -18.58
C SER A 213 5.60 -14.50 -19.05
N LYS A 214 4.40 -13.91 -18.97
CA LYS A 214 4.12 -12.50 -19.27
C LYS A 214 4.38 -11.56 -18.10
N VAL A 215 4.61 -12.12 -16.91
CA VAL A 215 4.97 -11.43 -15.66
C VAL A 215 6.48 -11.42 -15.46
N ALA A 216 7.23 -12.21 -16.24
CA ALA A 216 8.69 -12.19 -16.19
C ALA A 216 9.25 -10.80 -16.52
N GLY A 217 10.24 -10.36 -15.75
CA GLY A 217 10.86 -9.05 -15.93
C GLY A 217 11.62 -8.56 -14.70
N ASN A 218 12.22 -7.38 -14.86
CA ASN A 218 12.88 -6.65 -13.77
C ASN A 218 11.90 -5.64 -13.18
N TYR A 219 11.80 -5.63 -11.86
CA TYR A 219 10.81 -4.84 -11.14
C TYR A 219 11.43 -3.97 -10.05
N ASN A 220 10.84 -2.78 -9.89
CA ASN A 220 10.86 -2.01 -8.66
C ASN A 220 9.62 -2.41 -7.86
N GLU A 221 9.79 -2.80 -6.60
CA GLU A 221 8.70 -3.12 -5.68
C GLU A 221 8.58 -2.03 -4.61
N VAL A 222 7.37 -1.50 -4.45
CA VAL A 222 7.06 -0.46 -3.47
C VAL A 222 5.84 -0.85 -2.66
N GLY A 223 5.92 -0.77 -1.34
CA GLY A 223 4.91 -1.33 -0.44
C GLY A 223 5.19 -1.10 1.03
N ILE A 224 4.41 -1.78 1.86
CA ILE A 224 4.60 -1.80 3.31
C ILE A 224 4.22 -3.18 3.86
N HIS A 225 5.03 -3.66 4.79
CA HIS A 225 4.74 -4.81 5.64
C HIS A 225 4.50 -4.35 7.08
N LEU A 226 3.75 -5.14 7.81
CA LEU A 226 3.45 -4.95 9.21
C LEU A 226 3.66 -6.28 9.92
N SER A 227 4.54 -6.28 10.91
CA SER A 227 4.86 -7.45 11.73
C SER A 227 4.18 -7.31 13.10
N PRO A 228 3.07 -8.02 13.36
CA PRO A 228 2.35 -7.92 14.64
C PRO A 228 3.20 -8.32 15.85
N LEU A 229 4.09 -9.30 15.68
CA LEU A 229 5.05 -9.72 16.68
C LEU A 229 6.14 -8.68 16.92
N GLY A 230 6.43 -7.83 15.93
CA GLY A 230 7.59 -6.95 15.92
C GLY A 230 8.90 -7.68 15.61
N GLY A 231 10.00 -7.00 15.88
CA GLY A 231 11.37 -7.43 15.57
C GLY A 231 12.39 -6.81 16.53
N GLY A 232 13.62 -7.32 16.46
CA GLY A 232 14.71 -6.89 17.35
C GLY A 232 15.15 -5.44 17.15
N GLY A 233 14.79 -4.83 16.03
CA GLY A 233 15.05 -3.42 15.73
C GLY A 233 14.24 -2.44 16.59
N GLN A 234 13.18 -2.88 17.27
CA GLN A 234 12.27 -1.97 17.99
C GLN A 234 12.73 -1.61 19.39
N SER A 235 13.38 -2.52 20.13
CA SER A 235 13.87 -2.23 21.48
C SER A 235 14.96 -3.22 21.93
N ALA A 236 15.86 -2.78 22.82
CA ALA A 236 16.91 -3.65 23.36
C ALA A 236 16.37 -4.84 24.18
N PRO A 237 15.30 -4.71 24.99
CA PRO A 237 14.68 -5.84 25.68
C PRO A 237 13.99 -6.87 24.78
N GLY A 238 13.76 -6.55 23.49
CA GLY A 238 13.11 -7.44 22.53
C GLY A 238 12.01 -6.76 21.71
N PRO A 239 11.26 -7.52 20.91
CA PRO A 239 10.19 -6.98 20.10
C PRO A 239 9.02 -6.50 20.97
N ILE A 240 8.40 -5.40 20.56
CA ILE A 240 7.28 -4.77 21.28
C ILE A 240 5.97 -4.84 20.47
N GLY A 241 6.02 -5.32 19.23
CA GLY A 241 4.87 -5.56 18.38
C GLY A 241 4.57 -4.43 17.38
N TRP A 242 3.73 -4.73 16.39
CA TRP A 242 3.26 -3.80 15.35
C TRP A 242 4.37 -2.97 14.68
N GLU A 243 5.37 -3.67 14.14
CA GLU A 243 6.49 -3.06 13.40
C GLU A 243 6.14 -2.82 11.94
N PRO A 244 6.16 -1.57 11.45
CA PRO A 244 6.03 -1.29 10.02
C PRO A 244 7.38 -1.38 9.32
N ASP A 245 7.43 -2.16 8.25
CA ASP A 245 8.61 -2.32 7.39
C ASP A 245 8.30 -1.76 6.00
N VAL A 246 9.17 -0.91 5.47
CA VAL A 246 8.99 -0.42 4.10
C VAL A 246 9.43 -1.49 3.09
N VAL A 247 8.68 -1.59 1.99
CA VAL A 247 9.12 -2.30 0.80
C VAL A 247 9.58 -1.27 -0.22
N ASN A 248 10.86 -1.33 -0.58
CA ASN A 248 11.48 -0.51 -1.63
C ASN A 248 12.59 -1.31 -2.30
N TRP A 249 12.22 -2.43 -2.92
CA TRP A 249 13.16 -3.45 -3.36
C TRP A 249 13.24 -3.53 -4.87
N ASN A 250 14.24 -4.25 -5.35
CA ASN A 250 14.45 -4.54 -6.75
C ASN A 250 14.61 -6.04 -6.94
N GLN A 251 13.89 -6.61 -7.89
CA GLN A 251 13.94 -8.05 -8.14
C GLN A 251 13.71 -8.40 -9.60
N THR A 252 14.21 -9.58 -9.99
CA THR A 252 13.95 -10.15 -11.31
C THR A 252 13.05 -11.38 -11.16
N LEU A 253 11.88 -11.33 -11.78
CA LEU A 253 10.99 -12.48 -11.92
C LEU A 253 11.30 -13.21 -13.23
N ASN A 254 11.58 -14.50 -13.15
CA ASN A 254 11.86 -15.35 -14.30
C ASN A 254 10.55 -15.99 -14.80
N ALA A 255 10.52 -16.39 -16.07
CA ALA A 255 9.31 -16.94 -16.70
C ALA A 255 8.81 -18.26 -16.08
N ASP A 256 9.67 -18.98 -15.37
CA ASP A 256 9.35 -20.22 -14.64
C ASP A 256 8.78 -19.96 -13.23
N GLY A 257 8.57 -18.70 -12.85
CA GLY A 257 8.14 -18.32 -11.51
C GLY A 257 9.27 -18.05 -10.55
N SER A 258 10.51 -18.41 -10.88
CA SER A 258 11.64 -18.19 -9.97
C SER A 258 11.99 -16.71 -9.83
N CYS A 259 12.63 -16.34 -8.72
CA CYS A 259 13.09 -14.97 -8.47
C CYS A 259 14.61 -14.91 -8.34
N THR A 260 15.23 -13.94 -9.01
CA THR A 260 16.67 -13.69 -8.94
C THR A 260 16.94 -12.41 -8.14
N ILE A 261 17.87 -12.51 -7.18
CA ILE A 261 18.29 -11.40 -6.35
C ILE A 261 18.98 -10.34 -7.22
N THR A 262 18.49 -9.10 -7.14
CA THR A 262 19.17 -7.97 -7.79
C THR A 262 20.39 -7.56 -6.96
N PRO A 263 21.61 -7.56 -7.52
CA PRO A 263 22.80 -7.14 -6.78
C PRO A 263 22.65 -5.73 -6.20
N GLY A 264 22.96 -5.57 -4.91
CA GLY A 264 22.86 -4.29 -4.22
C GLY A 264 21.43 -3.89 -3.82
N SER A 265 20.42 -4.72 -4.10
CA SER A 265 19.08 -4.55 -3.53
C SER A 265 18.99 -5.26 -2.20
N ASP A 266 18.52 -4.53 -1.19
CA ASP A 266 18.09 -5.13 0.06
C ASP A 266 16.79 -5.89 -0.14
N TYR A 267 16.68 -7.06 0.49
CA TYR A 267 15.47 -7.89 0.58
C TYR A 267 14.82 -8.29 -0.76
N SER A 268 15.58 -8.26 -1.87
CA SER A 268 15.13 -8.80 -3.15
C SER A 268 14.63 -10.24 -2.99
N CYS A 269 13.47 -10.57 -3.59
CA CYS A 269 12.86 -11.89 -3.52
C CYS A 269 12.40 -12.36 -2.12
N GLN A 270 12.38 -11.48 -1.12
CA GLN A 270 12.01 -11.83 0.26
C GLN A 270 10.53 -11.59 0.59
N THR A 271 9.79 -10.80 -0.20
CA THR A 271 8.36 -10.50 0.09
C THR A 271 7.51 -11.76 0.18
N THR A 272 7.87 -12.80 -0.57
CA THR A 272 6.92 -13.87 -0.89
C THR A 272 7.54 -15.25 -1.03
N GLY A 273 8.83 -15.40 -1.25
CA GLY A 273 9.39 -16.70 -1.64
C GLY A 273 9.17 -16.98 -3.12
N THR A 274 9.59 -18.16 -3.56
CA THR A 274 9.78 -18.53 -4.96
C THR A 274 9.91 -20.05 -5.09
N PRO A 275 9.51 -20.68 -6.22
CA PRO A 275 8.91 -20.06 -7.40
C PRO A 275 7.44 -19.67 -7.20
N TRP A 276 6.98 -18.74 -8.02
CA TRP A 276 5.58 -18.40 -8.18
C TRP A 276 4.88 -19.39 -9.10
N THR A 277 3.72 -19.89 -8.69
CA THR A 277 2.90 -20.80 -9.48
C THR A 277 1.46 -20.32 -9.54
N LEU A 278 0.73 -20.66 -10.60
CA LEU A 278 -0.68 -20.33 -10.70
C LEU A 278 -1.45 -21.04 -9.58
N ARG A 279 -2.13 -20.28 -8.72
CA ARG A 279 -2.94 -20.81 -7.63
C ARG A 279 -4.11 -21.60 -8.23
N LYS A 280 -4.44 -22.70 -7.57
CA LYS A 280 -5.59 -23.54 -7.91
C LYS A 280 -6.58 -23.54 -6.76
N ASN A 281 -7.86 -23.61 -7.10
CA ASN A 281 -8.93 -23.89 -6.16
C ASN A 281 -8.85 -25.36 -5.70
N ALA A 282 -9.62 -25.70 -4.67
CA ALA A 282 -9.68 -27.06 -4.13
C ALA A 282 -10.13 -28.11 -5.16
N ASP A 283 -10.95 -27.70 -6.16
CA ASP A 283 -11.39 -28.54 -7.27
C ASP A 283 -10.35 -28.65 -8.42
N GLY A 284 -9.18 -28.03 -8.27
CA GLY A 284 -8.10 -28.02 -9.26
C GLY A 284 -8.26 -26.98 -10.37
N SER A 285 -9.36 -26.22 -10.41
CA SER A 285 -9.54 -25.12 -11.35
C SER A 285 -8.57 -23.96 -11.04
N ALA A 286 -8.23 -23.16 -12.06
CA ALA A 286 -7.38 -22.00 -11.87
C ALA A 286 -8.09 -20.94 -11.02
N ASP A 287 -7.36 -20.37 -10.05
CA ASP A 287 -7.85 -19.28 -9.21
C ASP A 287 -7.36 -17.90 -9.65
N ASN A 288 -6.80 -17.82 -10.86
CA ASN A 288 -6.46 -16.58 -11.57
C ASN A 288 -5.56 -15.59 -10.80
N VAL A 289 -4.79 -16.08 -9.83
CA VAL A 289 -3.72 -15.38 -9.11
C VAL A 289 -2.51 -16.33 -8.97
N PHE A 290 -1.34 -15.79 -8.70
CA PHE A 290 -0.17 -16.62 -8.41
C PHE A 290 0.07 -16.73 -6.91
N VAL A 291 0.56 -17.88 -6.47
CA VAL A 291 0.98 -18.14 -5.10
C VAL A 291 2.47 -18.47 -5.10
N SER A 292 3.20 -17.91 -4.16
CA SER A 292 4.62 -18.21 -3.99
C SER A 292 4.81 -19.48 -3.18
N ASN A 293 5.99 -20.07 -3.30
CA ASN A 293 6.33 -21.30 -2.59
C ASN A 293 7.56 -21.10 -1.71
N GLY A 294 7.61 -21.81 -0.60
CA GLY A 294 8.78 -21.85 0.27
C GLY A 294 9.94 -22.54 -0.43
N LEU A 295 11.16 -22.14 -0.12
CA LEU A 295 12.36 -22.84 -0.55
C LEU A 295 12.82 -23.82 0.53
N PRO A 296 13.31 -25.02 0.17
CA PRO A 296 13.91 -25.91 1.14
C PRO A 296 15.18 -25.25 1.72
N ASN A 297 15.26 -25.15 3.05
CA ASN A 297 16.46 -24.72 3.73
C ASN A 297 17.53 -25.85 3.72
N ALA A 298 18.67 -25.62 4.38
CA ALA A 298 19.78 -26.58 4.45
C ALA A 298 19.39 -27.97 5.01
N PHE A 299 18.26 -28.08 5.70
CA PHE A 299 17.73 -29.30 6.29
C PHE A 299 16.56 -29.90 5.48
N GLY A 300 16.28 -29.37 4.28
CA GLY A 300 15.17 -29.82 3.42
C GLY A 300 13.79 -29.35 3.86
N VAL A 301 13.73 -28.46 4.87
CA VAL A 301 12.48 -27.93 5.40
C VAL A 301 12.07 -26.70 4.60
N LEU A 302 10.86 -26.70 4.05
CA LEU A 302 10.33 -25.55 3.33
C LEU A 302 10.25 -24.35 4.26
N SER A 303 10.87 -23.25 3.85
CA SER A 303 10.91 -22.00 4.59
C SER A 303 10.46 -20.89 3.67
N TYR A 304 9.53 -20.07 4.15
CA TYR A 304 9.16 -18.84 3.49
C TYR A 304 10.03 -17.72 4.03
N PRO A 305 10.43 -16.78 3.17
CA PRO A 305 11.20 -15.63 3.61
C PRO A 305 10.36 -14.73 4.53
N ILE A 306 11.06 -14.12 5.47
CA ILE A 306 10.58 -13.00 6.27
C ILE A 306 11.04 -11.75 5.54
N ALA A 307 10.17 -10.76 5.42
CA ALA A 307 10.48 -9.55 4.72
C ALA A 307 10.77 -8.41 5.71
N GLY A 308 11.76 -7.56 5.41
CA GLY A 308 12.14 -6.47 6.30
C GLY A 308 12.84 -6.92 7.60
N GLN A 309 12.59 -6.20 8.69
CA GLN A 309 13.25 -6.38 9.99
C GLN A 309 12.40 -7.17 11.01
N GLY A 310 11.19 -7.58 10.60
CA GLY A 310 10.30 -8.41 11.38
C GLY A 310 10.91 -9.73 11.86
N SER A 311 10.29 -10.29 12.90
CA SER A 311 10.66 -11.60 13.43
C SER A 311 9.54 -12.61 13.27
N SER A 312 9.92 -13.88 13.17
CA SER A 312 9.00 -15.00 13.27
C SER A 312 9.40 -15.90 14.42
N LEU A 313 8.41 -16.57 15.00
CA LEU A 313 8.61 -17.65 15.95
C LEU A 313 8.34 -18.97 15.25
N ILE A 314 9.40 -19.64 14.85
CA ILE A 314 9.36 -20.95 14.22
C ILE A 314 10.07 -21.91 15.19
N LEU A 315 9.31 -22.80 15.83
CA LEU A 315 9.86 -23.80 16.74
C LEU A 315 10.32 -25.03 15.94
N LEU A 316 9.47 -26.06 15.81
CA LEU A 316 9.77 -27.25 15.01
C LEU A 316 8.91 -27.37 13.75
N ALA A 317 7.79 -26.65 13.68
CA ALA A 317 6.92 -26.62 12.51
C ALA A 317 7.32 -25.49 11.56
N SER A 318 7.21 -25.74 10.26
CA SER A 318 7.46 -24.74 9.22
C SER A 318 6.36 -23.70 9.15
N SER A 319 6.72 -22.45 8.87
CA SER A 319 5.75 -21.45 8.42
C SER A 319 5.06 -21.88 7.13
N GLN A 320 3.76 -21.61 7.05
CA GLN A 320 2.95 -21.71 5.84
C GLN A 320 2.56 -20.34 5.28
N ALA A 321 3.15 -19.27 5.84
CA ALA A 321 2.93 -17.94 5.36
C ALA A 321 3.41 -17.84 3.91
N LYS A 322 2.77 -17.02 3.08
CA LYS A 322 3.01 -17.06 1.63
C LYS A 322 2.68 -15.73 0.99
N GLY A 323 3.15 -15.54 -0.23
CA GLY A 323 2.77 -14.44 -1.10
C GLY A 323 1.60 -14.83 -2.00
N ILE A 324 0.72 -13.86 -2.26
CA ILE A 324 -0.25 -13.92 -3.35
C ILE A 324 0.02 -12.75 -4.29
N MET A 325 0.25 -13.04 -5.57
CA MET A 325 0.42 -12.03 -6.61
C MET A 325 -0.83 -11.97 -7.48
N ILE A 326 -1.51 -10.83 -7.39
CA ILE A 326 -2.64 -10.46 -8.22
C ILE A 326 -2.12 -9.60 -9.35
N VAL A 327 -2.09 -10.13 -10.57
CA VAL A 327 -1.64 -9.36 -11.74
C VAL A 327 -2.86 -8.82 -12.46
N GLY A 328 -3.31 -7.64 -12.06
CA GLY A 328 -4.44 -6.96 -12.70
C GLY A 328 -4.15 -6.63 -14.16
N LYS A 329 -5.17 -6.70 -15.02
CA LYS A 329 -5.10 -6.20 -16.40
C LYS A 329 -5.99 -4.97 -16.51
N LEU A 330 -5.39 -3.84 -16.86
CA LEU A 330 -6.07 -2.56 -16.98
C LEU A 330 -5.55 -1.84 -18.22
N ASN A 331 -6.44 -1.52 -19.16
CA ASN A 331 -6.10 -0.80 -20.40
C ASN A 331 -4.91 -1.43 -21.16
N GLY A 332 -4.83 -2.76 -21.20
CA GLY A 332 -3.75 -3.51 -21.84
C GLY A 332 -2.44 -3.59 -21.04
N VAL A 333 -2.38 -3.00 -19.85
CA VAL A 333 -1.21 -3.03 -18.95
C VAL A 333 -1.42 -4.07 -17.84
N ARG A 334 -0.33 -4.76 -17.47
CA ARG A 334 -0.29 -5.67 -16.33
C ARG A 334 0.19 -4.95 -15.08
N ILE A 335 -0.54 -5.11 -13.99
CA ILE A 335 -0.31 -4.43 -12.71
C ILE A 335 -0.14 -5.51 -11.64
N PRO A 336 1.09 -5.94 -11.36
CA PRO A 336 1.34 -6.91 -10.29
C PRO A 336 1.23 -6.24 -8.93
N VAL A 337 0.24 -6.67 -8.15
CA VAL A 337 0.09 -6.37 -6.73
C VAL A 337 0.43 -7.64 -5.96
N VAL A 338 1.27 -7.51 -4.94
CA VAL A 338 1.67 -8.62 -4.08
C VAL A 338 1.15 -8.35 -2.68
N ILE A 339 0.57 -9.37 -2.06
CA ILE A 339 0.29 -9.36 -0.64
C ILE A 339 1.04 -10.48 0.06
N ARG A 340 1.44 -10.21 1.30
CA ARG A 340 2.02 -11.20 2.20
C ARG A 340 0.93 -11.71 3.15
N VAL A 341 0.57 -12.98 3.02
CA VAL A 341 -0.38 -13.68 3.89
C VAL A 341 0.38 -14.30 5.05
N GLY A 342 0.21 -13.76 6.25
CA GLY A 342 0.79 -14.32 7.47
C GLY A 342 0.24 -15.71 7.82
N TYR A 343 0.95 -16.45 8.67
CA TYR A 343 0.53 -17.71 9.23
C TYR A 343 0.88 -17.79 10.71
N THR A 344 -0.13 -17.90 11.56
CA THR A 344 0.05 -18.18 12.98
C THR A 344 -0.88 -19.31 13.38
N TYR A 345 -0.34 -20.29 14.10
CA TYR A 345 -1.07 -21.44 14.59
C TYR A 345 -0.51 -21.85 15.94
N VAL A 346 -1.41 -22.09 16.90
CA VAL A 346 -1.06 -22.56 18.24
C VAL A 346 -1.67 -23.95 18.42
N ASP A 347 -0.80 -24.94 18.62
CA ASP A 347 -1.23 -26.30 18.91
C ASP A 347 -1.36 -26.50 20.42
N ALA A 348 -2.58 -26.76 20.89
CA ALA A 348 -2.87 -26.91 22.31
C ALA A 348 -2.27 -28.20 22.92
N THR A 349 -1.90 -29.18 22.10
CA THR A 349 -1.40 -30.50 22.54
C THR A 349 0.11 -30.63 22.42
N ASN A 350 0.71 -29.94 21.45
CA ASN A 350 2.13 -29.94 21.18
C ASN A 350 2.60 -28.51 20.86
N LEU A 351 2.97 -27.75 21.89
CA LEU A 351 3.41 -26.36 21.71
C LEU A 351 4.59 -26.20 20.75
N LEU A 352 5.43 -27.23 20.57
CA LEU A 352 6.54 -27.21 19.60
C LEU A 352 6.08 -27.23 18.13
N ALA A 353 4.83 -27.65 17.87
CA ALA A 353 4.17 -27.56 16.57
C ALA A 353 3.51 -26.18 16.33
N SER A 354 3.61 -25.24 17.29
CA SER A 354 3.11 -23.88 17.10
C SER A 354 4.07 -23.06 16.24
N VAL A 355 3.49 -22.15 15.45
CA VAL A 355 4.21 -21.25 14.55
C VAL A 355 3.61 -19.86 14.65
N ALA A 356 4.44 -18.82 14.64
CA ALA A 356 4.00 -17.45 14.49
C ALA A 356 4.85 -16.70 13.47
N ASP A 357 4.35 -16.63 12.25
CA ASP A 357 4.84 -15.81 11.16
C ASP A 357 3.69 -14.87 10.77
N ALA A 358 3.38 -13.95 11.67
CA ALA A 358 2.19 -13.10 11.57
C ALA A 358 2.37 -11.92 10.59
N GLU A 359 3.50 -11.82 9.88
CA GLU A 359 3.80 -10.73 8.97
C GLU A 359 2.75 -10.65 7.85
N VAL A 360 2.24 -9.43 7.66
CA VAL A 360 1.27 -9.11 6.62
C VAL A 360 1.75 -7.91 5.83
N GLY A 361 1.28 -7.73 4.60
CA GLY A 361 1.69 -6.58 3.83
C GLY A 361 1.08 -6.53 2.45
N ILE A 362 1.28 -5.39 1.80
CA ILE A 362 0.90 -5.14 0.42
C ILE A 362 1.98 -4.32 -0.28
N SER A 363 2.27 -4.69 -1.51
CA SER A 363 3.20 -3.99 -2.38
C SER A 363 2.73 -4.04 -3.83
N MET A 364 3.29 -3.15 -4.65
CA MET A 364 3.08 -3.11 -6.08
C MET A 364 4.43 -3.21 -6.79
N LEU A 365 4.47 -4.02 -7.84
CA LEU A 365 5.61 -4.11 -8.73
C LEU A 365 5.38 -3.23 -9.96
N SER A 366 6.42 -2.51 -10.35
CA SER A 366 6.49 -1.73 -11.58
C SER A 366 7.72 -2.13 -12.35
N SER A 367 7.64 -2.20 -13.69
CA SER A 367 8.83 -2.51 -14.49
C SER A 367 9.94 -1.50 -14.25
N THR A 368 11.20 -1.92 -14.36
CA THR A 368 12.36 -1.01 -14.34
C THR A 368 12.52 -0.28 -15.68
N THR A 369 11.41 0.13 -16.30
CA THR A 369 11.41 0.92 -17.53
C THR A 369 11.45 2.40 -17.17
N ALA A 370 12.26 3.20 -17.86
CA ALA A 370 12.33 4.63 -17.60
C ALA A 370 10.95 5.29 -17.72
N ILE A 371 10.59 6.10 -16.73
CA ILE A 371 9.32 6.83 -16.71
C ILE A 371 9.56 8.19 -17.35
N ALA A 372 8.80 8.51 -18.40
CA ALA A 372 8.92 9.79 -19.08
C ALA A 372 8.56 10.94 -18.12
N ALA A 373 9.27 12.06 -18.23
CA ALA A 373 8.98 13.24 -17.43
C ALA A 373 7.52 13.67 -17.62
N ASN A 374 6.84 14.00 -16.51
CA ASN A 374 5.44 14.45 -16.49
C ASN A 374 4.43 13.43 -17.07
N SER A 375 4.77 12.14 -17.12
CA SER A 375 3.87 11.12 -17.67
C SER A 375 2.68 10.78 -16.76
N LEU A 376 2.80 11.07 -15.46
CA LEU A 376 1.69 10.94 -14.51
C LEU A 376 0.84 12.20 -14.55
N LYS A 377 -0.44 12.03 -14.83
CA LYS A 377 -1.42 13.13 -14.92
C LYS A 377 -2.78 12.64 -14.46
N GLY A 378 -3.49 13.51 -13.75
CA GLY A 378 -4.87 13.28 -13.35
C GLY A 378 -5.02 12.90 -11.88
N GLY A 379 -6.26 12.66 -11.50
CA GLY A 379 -6.72 12.29 -10.19
C GLY A 379 -6.74 10.77 -10.01
N TYR A 380 -6.21 10.34 -8.87
CA TYR A 380 -6.20 8.97 -8.41
C TYR A 380 -6.87 8.92 -7.04
N ILE A 381 -7.41 7.77 -6.66
CA ILE A 381 -7.93 7.56 -5.31
C ILE A 381 -7.37 6.27 -4.74
N GLY A 382 -7.00 6.33 -3.47
CA GLY A 382 -6.34 5.22 -2.79
C GLY A 382 -6.54 5.28 -1.29
N ALA A 383 -6.48 4.11 -0.68
CA ALA A 383 -6.27 4.01 0.77
C ALA A 383 -4.78 4.15 1.09
N THR A 384 -4.49 4.54 2.31
CA THR A 384 -3.13 4.75 2.79
C THR A 384 -2.80 3.78 3.92
N SER A 385 -1.51 3.59 4.19
CA SER A 385 -1.06 2.85 5.37
C SER A 385 -1.38 3.56 6.68
N ALA A 386 -1.92 4.79 6.68
CA ALA A 386 -2.27 5.50 7.91
C ALA A 386 -3.34 4.75 8.72
N SER A 387 -4.28 4.08 8.04
CA SER A 387 -5.31 3.25 8.67
C SER A 387 -4.72 2.01 9.35
N ALA A 388 -3.55 1.56 8.89
CA ALA A 388 -2.82 0.42 9.45
C ALA A 388 -1.78 0.84 10.49
N CYS A 389 -0.99 1.88 10.25
CA CYS A 389 0.18 2.28 11.04
C CYS A 389 0.63 3.70 10.65
N GLY A 390 -0.19 4.71 10.97
CA GLY A 390 0.10 6.11 10.61
C GLY A 390 1.05 6.84 11.56
N ILE A 391 0.96 6.56 12.86
CA ILE A 391 1.82 7.18 13.88
C ILE A 391 2.75 6.11 14.45
N VAL A 392 4.05 6.32 14.26
CA VAL A 392 5.08 5.36 14.68
C VAL A 392 6.00 6.01 15.70
N THR A 393 6.26 5.28 16.79
CA THR A 393 7.22 5.68 17.82
C THR A 393 8.43 4.76 17.77
N SER A 394 9.62 5.26 18.08
CA SER A 394 10.83 4.45 18.20
C SER A 394 11.67 4.94 19.36
N PRO A 395 12.29 4.04 20.15
CA PRO A 395 13.29 4.41 21.16
C PRO A 395 14.65 4.75 20.53
N GLY A 396 14.80 4.70 19.20
CA GLY A 396 16.05 4.91 18.47
C GLY A 396 16.76 3.61 18.13
N THR A 397 17.92 3.72 17.47
CA THR A 397 18.70 2.56 16.99
C THR A 397 19.05 1.60 18.12
N THR A 398 18.84 0.30 17.90
CA THR A 398 19.16 -0.74 18.89
C THR A 398 20.55 -1.34 18.61
N THR A 399 21.08 -2.11 19.57
CA THR A 399 22.31 -2.92 19.36
C THR A 399 22.01 -4.25 18.68
N PHE A 400 20.84 -4.40 18.04
CA PHE A 400 20.47 -5.62 17.35
C PHE A 400 21.24 -5.74 16.05
N PHE A 401 21.88 -6.89 15.85
CA PHE A 401 22.62 -7.20 14.63
C PHE A 401 21.70 -7.98 13.70
N PRO A 402 21.35 -7.41 12.53
CA PRO A 402 20.55 -8.13 11.55
C PRO A 402 21.31 -9.37 11.04
N THR A 403 20.56 -10.43 10.76
CA THR A 403 21.14 -11.67 10.26
C THR A 403 21.47 -11.52 8.78
N ALA A 404 22.71 -11.84 8.41
CA ALA A 404 23.12 -11.84 7.00
C ALA A 404 22.36 -12.93 6.22
N GLY A 405 21.97 -12.61 4.99
CA GLY A 405 21.29 -13.52 4.10
C GLY A 405 21.65 -13.26 2.63
N PRO A 406 21.18 -14.11 1.71
CA PRO A 406 21.48 -13.96 0.28
C PRO A 406 21.11 -12.59 -0.31
N SER A 407 20.09 -11.93 0.25
CA SER A 407 19.56 -10.63 -0.19
C SER A 407 19.85 -9.49 0.78
N PHE A 408 20.69 -9.71 1.81
CA PHE A 408 20.98 -8.68 2.81
C PHE A 408 22.37 -8.90 3.41
N ASN A 409 23.25 -7.91 3.26
CA ASN A 409 24.62 -7.96 3.77
C ASN A 409 24.83 -6.87 4.83
N PRO A 410 24.83 -7.20 6.13
CA PRO A 410 24.95 -6.20 7.20
C PRO A 410 26.30 -5.46 7.22
N ASN A 411 27.30 -5.90 6.45
CA ASN A 411 28.62 -5.31 6.43
C ASN A 411 28.77 -4.18 5.39
N VAL A 412 27.67 -3.73 4.79
CA VAL A 412 27.66 -2.56 3.90
C VAL A 412 26.63 -1.52 4.36
N PRO A 413 26.74 -0.24 3.93
CA PRO A 413 25.71 0.75 4.19
C PRO A 413 24.39 0.42 3.47
N HIS A 414 23.27 0.62 4.17
CA HIS A 414 21.91 0.47 3.63
C HIS A 414 21.15 1.80 3.72
N PRO A 415 21.37 2.75 2.78
CA PRO A 415 20.82 4.10 2.88
C PRO A 415 19.30 4.19 2.72
N GLU A 416 18.66 3.11 2.27
CA GLU A 416 17.23 3.02 2.00
C GLU A 416 16.44 2.30 3.10
N LEU A 417 17.12 1.87 4.18
CA LEU A 417 16.54 1.17 5.33
C LEU A 417 16.69 2.00 6.62
N PRO A 418 15.79 1.83 7.60
CA PRO A 418 15.93 2.48 8.88
C PRO A 418 17.02 1.80 9.73
N GLY A 419 17.96 2.61 10.21
CA GLY A 419 19.13 2.17 10.95
C GLY A 419 20.37 3.03 10.71
N SER A 420 21.51 2.57 11.22
CA SER A 420 22.79 3.26 11.04
C SER A 420 23.93 2.29 10.75
N PHE A 421 24.87 2.69 9.90
CA PHE A 421 26.07 1.91 9.60
C PHE A 421 27.24 2.43 10.45
N VAL A 422 27.67 1.64 11.43
CA VAL A 422 28.69 2.02 12.42
C VAL A 422 29.69 0.88 12.59
N ASN A 423 30.99 1.20 12.63
CA ASN A 423 32.07 0.23 12.85
C ASN A 423 32.06 -0.97 11.88
N GLY A 424 31.64 -0.76 10.62
CA GLY A 424 31.63 -1.80 9.60
C GLY A 424 30.38 -2.70 9.63
N THR A 425 29.35 -2.36 10.42
CA THR A 425 28.12 -3.13 10.50
C THR A 425 26.89 -2.22 10.55
N PHE A 426 25.82 -2.65 9.89
CA PHE A 426 24.51 -2.00 9.93
C PHE A 426 23.75 -2.43 11.18
N LEU A 427 23.33 -1.45 11.97
CA LEU A 427 22.46 -1.59 13.13
C LEU A 427 21.05 -1.16 12.72
N THR A 428 20.10 -2.08 12.88
CA THR A 428 18.70 -1.84 12.52
C THR A 428 18.03 -0.89 13.51
N GLU A 429 17.11 -0.09 13.01
CA GLU A 429 16.18 0.68 13.83
C GLU A 429 14.77 0.44 13.31
N ALA A 430 13.86 0.08 14.20
CA ALA A 430 12.47 -0.10 13.86
C ALA A 430 11.58 0.69 14.81
N GLY A 431 10.38 1.00 14.32
CA GLY A 431 9.35 1.67 15.09
C GLY A 431 8.24 0.73 15.50
N THR A 432 7.31 1.24 16.30
CA THR A 432 6.08 0.56 16.67
C THR A 432 4.87 1.48 16.57
N CYS A 433 3.75 0.89 16.19
CA CYS A 433 2.43 1.52 16.23
C CYS A 433 1.55 0.97 17.37
N ASN A 434 2.10 0.97 18.58
CA ASN A 434 1.45 0.43 19.77
C ASN A 434 0.51 1.40 20.50
N ASP A 435 0.39 2.66 20.07
CA ASP A 435 -0.42 3.65 20.78
C ASP A 435 -1.94 3.36 20.75
N GLY A 436 -2.35 2.30 20.06
CA GLY A 436 -3.73 1.81 20.00
C GLY A 436 -4.65 2.65 19.14
N THR A 437 -4.14 3.71 18.52
CA THR A 437 -4.92 4.56 17.61
C THR A 437 -4.52 4.23 16.18
N ALA A 438 -5.28 3.36 15.52
CA ALA A 438 -5.41 3.55 14.07
C ALA A 438 -5.80 5.02 13.85
N VAL A 439 -5.21 5.67 12.84
CA VAL A 439 -5.57 7.05 12.56
C VAL A 439 -7.02 7.03 12.08
N SER A 440 -8.00 7.29 12.94
CA SER A 440 -9.42 7.38 12.53
C SER A 440 -9.71 8.75 11.90
N THR A 441 -8.84 9.19 10.99
CA THR A 441 -9.00 10.43 10.22
C THR A 441 -9.17 10.06 8.76
N LEU A 442 -10.39 10.15 8.25
CA LEU A 442 -10.70 9.80 6.87
C LEU A 442 -9.77 10.49 5.85
N ALA A 443 -9.43 11.76 6.04
CA ALA A 443 -8.53 12.51 5.14
C ALA A 443 -7.06 12.04 5.17
N ALA A 444 -6.66 11.29 6.20
CA ALA A 444 -5.36 10.61 6.26
C ALA A 444 -5.43 9.20 5.65
N ASN A 445 -6.60 8.58 5.80
CA ASN A 445 -6.89 7.18 5.49
C ASN A 445 -7.25 6.94 4.03
N TYR A 446 -7.91 7.91 3.42
CA TYR A 446 -8.23 7.99 2.00
C TYR A 446 -7.67 9.27 1.43
N THR A 447 -6.90 9.15 0.36
CA THR A 447 -6.36 10.31 -0.35
C THR A 447 -6.84 10.30 -1.78
N SER A 448 -7.29 11.45 -2.26
CA SER A 448 -7.29 11.73 -3.68
C SER A 448 -5.94 12.34 -4.04
N THR A 449 -5.23 11.73 -4.98
CA THR A 449 -3.91 12.20 -5.40
C THR A 449 -4.00 12.80 -6.78
N LEU A 450 -3.66 14.08 -6.90
CA LEU A 450 -3.61 14.79 -8.17
C LEU A 450 -2.17 14.90 -8.64
N PHE A 451 -1.87 14.36 -9.83
CA PHE A 451 -0.58 14.53 -10.49
C PHE A 451 -0.65 15.61 -11.56
N GLN A 452 0.30 16.55 -11.52
CA GLN A 452 0.44 17.59 -12.52
C GLN A 452 1.91 17.96 -12.73
N GLY A 453 2.45 17.53 -13.87
CA GLY A 453 3.84 17.81 -14.23
C GLY A 453 4.81 17.17 -13.26
N ASN A 454 5.65 18.00 -12.63
CA ASN A 454 6.62 17.58 -11.61
C ASN A 454 6.11 17.77 -10.17
N THR A 455 4.79 17.87 -9.99
CA THR A 455 4.16 18.02 -8.68
C THR A 455 3.04 17.01 -8.49
N ALA A 456 2.80 16.66 -7.24
CA ALA A 456 1.60 15.94 -6.82
C ALA A 456 1.02 16.57 -5.55
N ALA A 457 -0.26 16.37 -5.31
CA ALA A 457 -0.92 16.78 -4.08
C ALA A 457 -1.83 15.67 -3.57
N PHE A 458 -1.83 15.48 -2.25
CA PHE A 458 -2.92 14.81 -1.57
C PHE A 458 -4.03 15.80 -1.30
N ILE A 459 -5.23 15.36 -1.60
CA ILE A 459 -6.47 16.10 -1.49
C ILE A 459 -7.41 15.26 -0.63
N ASP A 460 -8.00 15.88 0.37
CA ASP A 460 -9.08 15.30 1.14
C ASP A 460 -10.27 15.03 0.20
N PRO A 461 -10.67 13.76 0.00
CA PRO A 461 -11.70 13.39 -0.95
C PRO A 461 -13.09 13.92 -0.58
N GLN A 462 -13.32 14.42 0.63
CA GLN A 462 -14.61 15.02 1.03
C GLN A 462 -14.62 16.54 0.92
N THR A 463 -13.51 17.18 1.27
CA THR A 463 -13.45 18.66 1.34
C THR A 463 -12.77 19.30 0.14
N SER A 464 -12.14 18.51 -0.74
CA SER A 464 -11.26 18.98 -1.82
C SER A 464 -10.10 19.85 -1.35
N SER A 465 -9.80 19.84 -0.04
CA SER A 465 -8.71 20.62 0.52
C SER A 465 -7.39 19.88 0.35
N VAL A 466 -6.32 20.63 0.06
CA VAL A 466 -4.98 20.06 -0.04
C VAL A 466 -4.48 19.68 1.34
N THR A 467 -4.16 18.40 1.55
CA THR A 467 -3.66 17.87 2.82
C THR A 467 -2.15 17.66 2.83
N SER A 468 -1.52 17.50 1.66
CA SER A 468 -0.07 17.48 1.49
C SER A 468 0.31 17.74 0.02
N GLN A 469 1.56 18.11 -0.21
CA GLN A 469 2.10 18.39 -1.54
C GLN A 469 3.48 17.76 -1.70
N PHE A 470 3.83 17.47 -2.96
CA PHE A 470 5.07 16.80 -3.31
C PHE A 470 5.72 17.40 -4.55
N ALA A 471 7.05 17.44 -4.52
CA ALA A 471 7.87 17.58 -5.71
C ALA A 471 8.27 16.19 -6.23
N LEU A 472 8.17 16.01 -7.55
CA LEU A 472 8.47 14.78 -8.27
C LEU A 472 9.72 14.97 -9.12
N ASP A 473 10.70 14.08 -8.94
CA ASP A 473 11.93 14.08 -9.69
C ASP A 473 12.04 12.80 -10.53
N TYR A 474 11.88 12.97 -11.84
CA TYR A 474 11.93 11.93 -12.88
C TYR A 474 13.35 11.61 -13.35
N THR A 475 14.38 12.27 -12.81
CA THR A 475 15.77 12.17 -13.29
C THR A 475 16.59 11.12 -12.55
N GLN A 476 15.92 10.11 -11.97
CA GLN A 476 16.55 9.10 -11.13
C GLN A 476 17.46 8.18 -11.94
N ALA A 477 18.62 7.85 -11.36
CA ALA A 477 19.57 6.92 -11.99
C ALA A 477 18.99 5.51 -12.11
N THR A 478 18.16 5.09 -11.16
CA THR A 478 17.43 3.82 -11.19
C THR A 478 16.16 3.98 -12.03
N PRO A 479 16.05 3.34 -13.21
CA PRO A 479 14.88 3.47 -14.06
C PRO A 479 13.61 2.90 -13.39
N GLY A 480 12.45 3.47 -13.72
CA GLY A 480 11.16 3.00 -13.21
C GLY A 480 10.81 3.48 -11.80
N LYS A 481 11.59 4.38 -11.21
CA LYS A 481 11.27 5.08 -9.96
C LYS A 481 11.25 6.60 -10.17
N ILE A 482 10.36 7.26 -9.46
CA ILE A 482 10.30 8.72 -9.34
C ILE A 482 10.61 9.05 -7.89
N LYS A 483 11.57 9.94 -7.64
CA LYS A 483 11.82 10.41 -6.27
C LYS A 483 10.75 11.41 -5.90
N VAL A 484 10.21 11.25 -4.69
CA VAL A 484 9.18 12.12 -4.13
C VAL A 484 9.80 12.88 -2.97
N THR A 485 9.52 14.18 -2.88
CA THR A 485 9.87 15.01 -1.72
C THR A 485 8.62 15.74 -1.23
N ALA A 486 8.21 15.49 0.01
CA ALA A 486 7.11 16.20 0.64
C ALA A 486 7.47 17.69 0.80
N THR A 487 6.64 18.57 0.27
CA THR A 487 6.80 20.03 0.39
C THR A 487 5.91 20.61 1.50
N GLN A 488 5.03 19.78 2.06
CA GLN A 488 4.11 20.07 3.15
C GLN A 488 3.95 18.84 4.04
N ASP A 489 3.73 19.04 5.34
CA ASP A 489 3.41 17.95 6.28
C ASP A 489 2.11 17.27 5.88
N PHE A 490 2.02 15.96 6.10
CA PHE A 490 0.78 15.22 6.03
C PHE A 490 0.40 14.74 7.42
N ASN A 491 -0.79 15.12 7.88
CA ASN A 491 -1.17 14.99 9.28
C ASN A 491 -2.35 14.04 9.47
N ALA A 492 -2.24 13.20 10.50
CA ALA A 492 -3.38 12.62 11.19
C ALA A 492 -4.02 13.69 12.10
N LYS A 493 -5.34 13.64 12.28
CA LYS A 493 -6.06 14.53 13.20
C LYS A 493 -6.51 13.75 14.43
N GLY A 494 -5.84 13.96 15.56
CA GLY A 494 -6.22 13.38 16.84
C GLY A 494 -7.04 14.33 17.71
N ALA A 495 -7.55 13.82 18.84
CA ALA A 495 -8.21 14.63 19.86
C ALA A 495 -7.32 15.75 20.42
N ASN A 496 -5.99 15.54 20.40
CA ASN A 496 -4.98 16.48 20.88
C ASN A 496 -4.41 17.39 19.76
N GLY A 497 -5.02 17.38 18.57
CA GLY A 497 -4.57 18.17 17.42
C GLY A 497 -3.91 17.33 16.32
N ASN A 498 -3.21 18.01 15.42
CA ASN A 498 -2.56 17.38 14.28
C ASN A 498 -1.26 16.68 14.70
N VAL A 499 -1.05 15.46 14.20
CA VAL A 499 0.19 14.71 14.33
C VAL A 499 0.68 14.35 12.95
N ALA A 500 1.92 14.72 12.62
CA ALA A 500 2.50 14.44 11.31
C ALA A 500 2.72 12.93 11.13
N ILE A 501 2.15 12.36 10.08
CA ILE A 501 2.47 11.01 9.58
C ILE A 501 3.84 11.06 8.88
N PHE A 502 4.04 12.10 8.06
CA PHE A 502 5.34 12.50 7.55
C PHE A 502 5.44 14.03 7.47
N SER A 503 6.66 14.54 7.50
CA SER A 503 6.96 15.97 7.56
C SER A 503 7.44 16.53 6.22
N LYS A 504 7.35 17.84 6.05
CA LYS A 504 7.99 18.57 4.96
C LYS A 504 9.49 18.26 4.92
N GLY A 505 9.99 17.98 3.73
CA GLY A 505 11.37 17.57 3.47
C GLY A 505 11.57 16.07 3.48
N ASP A 506 10.59 15.29 3.94
CA ASP A 506 10.64 13.84 3.88
C ASP A 506 10.60 13.36 2.44
N THR A 507 11.37 12.31 2.17
CA THR A 507 11.55 11.77 0.82
C THR A 507 11.07 10.34 0.73
N GLY A 508 10.82 9.90 -0.49
CA GLY A 508 10.62 8.49 -0.80
C GLY A 508 10.53 8.25 -2.29
N TRP A 509 9.78 7.22 -2.67
CA TRP A 509 9.78 6.68 -4.02
C TRP A 509 8.37 6.41 -4.50
N LEU A 510 8.14 6.71 -5.77
CA LEU A 510 6.90 6.43 -6.48
C LEU A 510 7.18 5.55 -7.68
N VAL A 511 6.29 4.59 -7.92
CA VAL A 511 6.27 3.71 -9.09
C VAL A 511 4.89 3.70 -9.73
N THR A 512 4.80 3.30 -11.00
CA THR A 512 3.53 3.28 -11.75
C THR A 512 3.47 2.13 -12.75
N ALA A 513 2.28 1.54 -12.88
CA ALA A 513 1.97 0.58 -13.92
C ALA A 513 0.60 0.93 -14.51
N GLY A 514 0.61 1.49 -15.72
CA GLY A 514 -0.60 1.97 -16.38
C GLY A 514 -1.30 3.04 -15.55
N ASN A 515 -2.55 2.78 -15.20
CA ASN A 515 -3.42 3.71 -14.46
C ASN A 515 -3.40 3.48 -12.94
N VAL A 516 -2.37 2.83 -12.41
CA VAL A 516 -2.17 2.63 -10.97
C VAL A 516 -0.79 3.16 -10.58
N TYR A 517 -0.70 3.76 -9.41
CA TYR A 517 0.56 4.18 -8.80
C TYR A 517 0.66 3.61 -7.38
N ALA A 518 1.90 3.46 -6.93
CA ALA A 518 2.23 3.18 -5.56
C ALA A 518 3.33 4.14 -5.10
N MET A 519 3.24 4.62 -3.86
CA MET A 519 4.18 5.57 -3.31
C MET A 519 4.52 5.20 -1.88
N VAL A 520 5.82 5.24 -1.57
CA VAL A 520 6.33 5.25 -0.20
C VAL A 520 6.97 6.58 0.13
N VAL A 521 6.80 7.04 1.37
CA VAL A 521 7.53 8.17 1.96
C VAL A 521 8.19 7.67 3.25
N ASN A 522 9.34 8.24 3.62
CA ASN A 522 10.09 7.86 4.81
C ASN A 522 10.65 6.43 4.80
N ASN A 523 11.07 5.93 3.64
CA ASN A 523 11.60 4.56 3.52
C ASN A 523 12.84 4.29 4.39
N LYS A 524 13.70 5.29 4.61
CA LYS A 524 14.88 5.16 5.49
C LYS A 524 14.61 5.53 6.96
N LYS A 525 13.34 5.69 7.34
CA LYS A 525 12.93 6.03 8.70
C LYS A 525 11.98 4.96 9.24
N VAL A 526 11.80 4.98 10.56
CA VAL A 526 10.92 4.06 11.28
C VAL A 526 9.43 4.27 11.01
N ASN A 527 9.04 5.39 10.40
CA ASN A 527 7.65 5.75 10.10
C ASN A 527 7.33 5.72 8.59
N PRO A 528 7.45 4.56 7.92
CA PRO A 528 7.15 4.50 6.51
C PRO A 528 5.66 4.73 6.26
N PHE A 529 5.37 5.59 5.29
CA PHE A 529 4.03 5.81 4.77
C PHE A 529 3.93 5.15 3.40
N PHE A 530 2.82 4.47 3.13
CA PHE A 530 2.52 3.84 1.85
C PHE A 530 1.13 4.23 1.36
N THR A 531 0.97 4.40 0.06
CA THR A 531 -0.33 4.44 -0.58
C THR A 531 -0.28 3.77 -1.94
N VAL A 532 -1.39 3.15 -2.32
CA VAL A 532 -1.66 2.65 -3.67
C VAL A 532 -2.98 3.26 -4.13
N GLY A 533 -2.98 3.83 -5.34
CA GLY A 533 -4.17 4.47 -5.88
C GLY A 533 -4.37 4.15 -7.35
N ALA A 534 -5.64 4.10 -7.74
CA ALA A 534 -6.06 3.87 -9.11
C ALA A 534 -6.66 5.14 -9.71
N PHE A 535 -6.48 5.32 -11.02
CA PHE A 535 -6.95 6.47 -11.76
C PHE A 535 -8.47 6.58 -11.73
N VAL A 536 -8.95 7.78 -11.41
CA VAL A 536 -10.38 8.13 -11.37
C VAL A 536 -10.71 9.36 -12.20
N GLN A 537 -9.78 10.24 -12.61
CA GLN A 537 -10.13 11.42 -13.42
C GLN A 537 -8.98 12.06 -14.21
#